data_AF-A0A2L0EM79-F1
#
_entry.id   AF-A0A2L0EM79-F1
#
_cell.length_a   1.000
_cell.length_b   1.000
_cell.length_c   1.000
_cell.angle_alpha   90.00
_cell.angle_beta   90.00
_cell.angle_gamma   90.00
#
_symmetry.space_group_name_H-M   'P 1'
#
loop_
_entity.id
_entity.type
_entity.pdbx_description
1 polymer ?
#
loop_
_entity_poly.entity_id
_entity_poly.type
_entity_poly.pdbx_seq_one_letter_code
_entity_poly.pdbx_strand_id
1 'polypeptide(L)' 'MWSNTAQFPPARWLIEEGATNADAFKRWTRNHQVRTNVWYSAYPTVTLQNVTNNHLIREGLNGDMSVADTLKWLSLL' A
#
# COMPACT_ATOMS: atom_id res chain seq x y z
N MET A 1 -9.16 -4.70 -12.51
CA MET A 1 -10.35 -5.50 -12.13
C MET A 1 -11.27 -4.60 -11.33
N TRP A 2 -12.55 -4.51 -11.70
CA TRP A 2 -13.56 -3.73 -10.95
C TRP A 2 -14.84 -4.55 -10.79
N SER A 3 -15.62 -4.25 -9.74
CA SER A 3 -17.05 -4.48 -9.42
C SER A 3 -17.97 -5.39 -10.25
N ASN A 4 -17.66 -5.71 -11.49
CA ASN A 4 -18.41 -6.62 -12.37
C ASN A 4 -17.77 -8.02 -12.49
N THR A 5 -16.88 -8.40 -11.57
CA THR A 5 -16.26 -9.74 -11.57
C THR A 5 -16.98 -10.63 -10.57
N ALA A 6 -17.17 -11.91 -10.90
CA ALA A 6 -17.83 -12.86 -10.01
C ALA A 6 -17.16 -12.88 -8.63
N GLN A 7 -17.99 -12.77 -7.58
CA GLN A 7 -17.58 -12.77 -6.17
C GLN A 7 -16.66 -11.62 -5.76
N PHE A 8 -16.48 -10.61 -6.61
CA PHE A 8 -15.76 -9.40 -6.24
C PHE A 8 -16.46 -8.71 -5.06
N PRO A 9 -15.72 -8.21 -4.05
CA PRO A 9 -16.32 -7.53 -2.92
C PRO A 9 -17.25 -6.38 -3.35
N PRO A 10 -18.43 -6.21 -2.73
CA PRO A 10 -19.36 -5.16 -3.12
C PRO A 10 -18.71 -3.78 -2.97
N ALA A 11 -18.96 -2.91 -3.95
CA ALA A 11 -18.54 -1.51 -3.92
C ALA A 11 -19.79 -0.63 -3.93
N ARG A 12 -19.90 0.34 -3.01
CA ARG A 12 -21.03 1.25 -2.93
C ARG A 12 -20.83 2.44 -3.88
N TRP A 13 -21.72 2.54 -4.88
CA TRP A 13 -21.74 3.56 -5.93
C TRP A 13 -20.43 3.74 -6.71
N LEU A 14 -19.49 2.79 -6.62
CA LEU A 14 -18.13 2.86 -7.21
C LEU A 14 -17.26 4.04 -6.75
N ILE A 15 -17.78 4.94 -5.89
CA ILE A 15 -17.10 6.15 -5.43
C ILE A 15 -17.13 6.32 -3.90
N GLU A 16 -18.06 5.67 -3.19
CA GLU A 16 -18.31 5.99 -1.78
C GLU A 16 -17.68 5.00 -0.79
N GLU A 17 -17.34 3.78 -1.23
CA GLU A 17 -16.72 2.74 -0.38
C GLU A 17 -15.47 2.11 -1.02
N GLY A 18 -14.75 2.89 -1.83
CA GLY A 18 -13.62 2.46 -2.68
C GLY A 18 -12.74 1.32 -2.15
N ALA A 19 -11.57 1.63 -1.59
CA ALA A 19 -10.62 0.61 -1.10
C ALA A 19 -10.87 0.20 0.37
N THR A 20 -12.06 0.49 0.91
CA THR A 20 -12.36 0.38 2.34
C THR A 20 -12.27 -1.06 2.85
N ASN A 21 -12.44 -2.05 1.96
CA ASN A 21 -12.28 -3.47 2.27
C ASN A 21 -11.09 -4.11 1.54
N ALA A 22 -9.91 -3.51 1.73
CA ALA A 22 -8.67 -3.99 1.13
C ALA A 22 -8.39 -5.48 1.40
N ASP A 23 -8.77 -5.99 2.59
CA ASP A 23 -8.49 -7.37 2.94
C ASP A 23 -9.41 -8.37 2.23
N ALA A 24 -10.70 -8.07 2.04
CA ALA A 24 -11.56 -8.90 1.19
C ALA A 24 -11.08 -8.88 -0.26
N PHE A 25 -10.65 -7.73 -0.76
CA PHE A 25 -10.08 -7.61 -2.10
C PHE A 25 -8.79 -8.44 -2.25
N LYS A 26 -7.86 -8.39 -1.29
CA LYS A 26 -6.63 -9.21 -1.31
C LYS A 26 -6.94 -10.70 -1.32
N ARG A 27 -7.90 -11.16 -0.49
CA ARG A 27 -8.33 -12.56 -0.44
C ARG A 27 -8.95 -13.01 -1.76
N TRP A 28 -9.89 -12.22 -2.30
CA TRP A 28 -10.51 -12.51 -3.59
C TRP A 28 -9.46 -12.59 -4.70
N THR A 29 -8.55 -11.60 -4.76
CA THR A 29 -7.48 -11.55 -5.76
C THR A 29 -6.57 -12.77 -5.66
N ARG A 30 -6.23 -13.21 -4.44
CA ARG A 30 -5.39 -14.38 -4.24
C ARG A 30 -6.03 -15.67 -4.75
N ASN A 31 -7.35 -15.79 -4.66
CA ASN A 31 -8.10 -16.95 -5.14
C ASN A 31 -8.32 -16.94 -6.67
N HIS A 32 -8.29 -15.76 -7.31
CA HIS A 32 -8.61 -15.58 -8.73
C HIS A 32 -7.39 -15.19 -9.59
N GLN A 33 -6.20 -15.06 -8.99
CA GLN A 33 -4.99 -14.78 -9.75
C GLN A 33 -4.62 -15.99 -10.63
N VAL A 34 -4.18 -15.72 -11.85
CA VAL A 34 -3.49 -16.73 -12.68
C VAL A 34 -2.07 -16.88 -12.13
N ARG A 35 -1.57 -18.11 -12.02
CA ARG A 35 -0.17 -18.35 -11.61
C ARG A 35 0.76 -17.84 -12.71
N THR A 36 1.53 -16.79 -12.42
CA THR A 36 2.56 -16.28 -13.32
C THR A 36 3.92 -16.90 -12.96
N ASN A 37 4.74 -17.20 -13.96
CA ASN A 37 6.11 -17.73 -13.77
C ASN A 37 7.16 -16.63 -13.63
N VAL A 38 6.75 -15.37 -13.81
CA VAL A 38 7.61 -14.21 -13.76
C VAL A 38 7.02 -13.16 -12.84
N TRP A 39 7.91 -12.37 -12.23
CA TRP A 39 7.56 -11.19 -11.46
C TRP A 39 8.25 -9.98 -12.07
N TYR A 40 7.51 -8.91 -12.31
CA TYR A 40 8.05 -7.66 -12.82
C TYR A 40 8.15 -6.64 -11.68
N SER A 41 9.30 -5.96 -11.60
CA SER A 41 9.46 -4.76 -10.79
C SER A 41 10.09 -3.67 -11.65
N ALA A 42 9.44 -2.52 -11.73
CA ALA A 42 10.02 -1.33 -12.36
C ALA A 42 11.25 -0.81 -11.58
N TYR A 43 11.34 -1.14 -10.29
CA TYR A 43 12.40 -0.70 -9.39
C TYR A 43 13.02 -1.93 -8.69
N PRO A 44 13.93 -2.66 -9.36
CA PRO A 44 14.46 -3.92 -8.85
C PRO A 44 15.30 -3.76 -7.57
N THR A 45 15.83 -2.57 -7.31
CA THR A 45 16.66 -2.27 -6.15
C THR A 45 15.89 -1.62 -5.00
N VAL A 46 14.61 -1.30 -5.19
CA VAL A 46 13.79 -0.63 -4.19
C VAL A 46 12.80 -1.62 -3.61
N THR A 47 13.02 -1.99 -2.35
CA THR A 47 12.11 -2.88 -1.64
C THR A 47 10.89 -2.11 -1.12
N LEU A 48 9.80 -2.82 -0.81
CA LEU A 48 8.64 -2.22 -0.14
C LEU A 48 9.04 -1.58 1.20
N GLN A 49 10.00 -2.16 1.92
CA GLN A 49 10.56 -1.60 3.15
C GLN A 49 11.22 -0.24 2.89
N ASN A 50 11.98 -0.11 1.79
CA ASN A 50 12.59 1.17 1.41
C ASN A 50 11.53 2.21 1.05
N VAL A 51 10.48 1.82 0.31
CA VAL A 51 9.36 2.74 -0.01
C VAL A 51 8.70 3.25 1.27
N THR A 52 8.40 2.36 2.21
CA THR A 52 7.80 2.74 3.50
C THR A 52 8.72 3.64 4.31
N ASN A 53 10.02 3.32 4.40
CA ASN A 53 10.99 4.15 5.13
C ASN A 53 11.12 5.54 4.50
N ASN A 54 11.25 5.61 3.17
CA ASN A 54 11.35 6.86 2.43
C ASN A 54 10.08 7.73 2.58
N HIS A 55 8.91 7.09 2.64
CA HIS A 55 7.66 7.80 2.94
C HIS A 55 7.70 8.44 4.33
N LEU A 56 8.10 7.71 5.37
CA LEU A 56 8.22 8.24 6.73
C LEU A 56 9.28 9.34 6.84
N ILE A 57 10.42 9.18 6.17
CA ILE A 57 11.45 10.22 6.08
C ILE A 57 10.85 11.49 5.47
N ARG A 58 10.17 11.36 4.31
CA ARG A 58 9.56 12.50 3.60
C ARG A 58 8.51 13.22 4.45
N GLU A 59 7.63 12.49 5.12
CA GLU A 59 6.60 13.08 5.99
C GLU A 59 7.22 13.94 7.09
N GLY A 60 8.35 13.50 7.65
CA GLY A 60 9.04 14.26 8.70
C GLY A 60 9.89 15.43 8.24
N LEU A 61 10.03 15.68 6.93
CA LEU A 61 10.72 16.88 6.44
C LEU A 61 9.91 18.17 6.65
N ASN A 62 8.60 18.06 6.86
CA ASN A 62 7.71 19.20 7.03
C ASN A 62 6.92 19.08 8.33
N GLY A 63 6.78 20.18 9.05
CA GLY A 63 5.97 20.27 10.28
C GLY A 63 6.80 20.36 11.56
N ASP A 64 6.14 20.79 12.63
CA ASP A 64 6.77 20.89 13.94
C ASP A 64 6.81 19.53 14.61
N MET A 65 7.97 19.16 15.17
CA MET A 65 8.16 17.94 15.93
C MET A 65 8.63 18.26 17.35
N SER A 66 8.20 17.44 18.31
CA SER A 66 8.86 17.44 19.61
C SER A 66 10.29 16.89 19.46
N VAL A 67 11.14 17.14 20.46
CA VAL A 67 12.50 16.57 20.49
C VAL A 67 12.46 15.04 20.43
N ALA A 68 11.51 14.41 21.13
CA ALA A 68 11.36 12.96 21.13
C ALA A 68 10.96 12.42 19.75
N ASP A 69 10.03 13.08 19.07
CA ASP A 69 9.60 12.70 17.72
C ASP A 69 10.72 12.90 16.69
N THR A 70 11.50 13.97 16.85
CA THR A 70 12.67 14.26 16.01
C THR A 70 13.72 13.15 16.14
N LEU A 71 14.03 12.72 17.36
CA LEU A 71 14.99 11.64 17.60
C LEU A 71 14.51 10.30 17.00
N LYS A 72 13.21 10.01 17.13
CA LYS A 72 12.61 8.82 16.51
C LYS A 72 12.69 8.89 14.98
N TRP A 73 12.40 10.04 14.39
CA TRP A 73 12.51 10.25 12.95
C TRP A 73 13.96 10.11 12.45
N LEU A 74 14.93 10.69 13.16
CA LEU A 74 16.35 10.57 12.81
C LEU A 74 16.87 9.12 12.84
N SER A 75 16.26 8.24 13.64
CA SER A 75 16.62 6.81 13.64
C SER A 75 16.23 6.04 12.37
N LEU A 76 15.48 6.69 11.46
CA LEU A 76 15.11 6.12 10.16
C LEU A 76 16.18 6.37 9.08
N LEU A 77 17.17 7.23 9.35
CA LEU A 77 18.29 7.58 8.47
C LEU A 77 19.50 6.65 8.67
#